data_AF-A0A2P6N0I9-F1
#
_entry.id   AF-A0A2P6N0I9-F1
#
_cell.length_a   1.000
_cell.length_b   1.000
_cell.length_c   1.000
_cell.angle_alpha   90.00
_cell.angle_beta   90.00
_cell.angle_gamma   90.00
#
_symmetry.space_group_name_H-M   'P 1'
#
loop_
_entity.id
_entity.type
_entity.pdbx_description
1 polymer ?
#
loop_
_entity_poly.entity_id
_entity_poly.type
_entity_poly.pdbx_seq_one_letter_code
_entity_poly.pdbx_strand_id
1 'polypeptide(L)'
;MTGEKRRVRIEITDGVVYKATDDDGKSSDPYVQIGECDDGKWGKKLLETPVQKKTLQPKWNYTGETIIKMKQDIIIRMYDQDTFFDDYVGQYITYYNGTTNSMELKLSQNGEAIPKMVNATVNIKFTDLGSA
;
A
#
# COMPACT_ATOMS: atom_id res chain seq x y z
N MET A 1 -9.59 -18.99 -19.01
CA MET A 1 -8.81 -17.93 -19.67
C MET A 1 -7.93 -17.29 -18.61
N THR A 2 -6.62 -17.51 -18.67
CA THR A 2 -5.67 -16.89 -17.74
C THR A 2 -5.53 -15.42 -18.10
N GLY A 3 -5.89 -14.51 -17.18
CA GLY A 3 -5.77 -13.07 -17.41
C GLY A 3 -4.32 -12.68 -17.71
N GLU A 4 -4.16 -11.73 -18.64
CA GLU A 4 -2.87 -11.16 -19.05
C GLU A 4 -2.08 -10.70 -17.82
N LYS A 5 -0.76 -10.96 -17.80
CA LYS A 5 0.14 -10.57 -16.72
C LYS A 5 1.11 -9.51 -17.21
N ARG A 6 1.40 -8.53 -16.34
CA ARG A 6 2.36 -7.46 -16.60
C ARG A 6 3.43 -7.44 -15.52
N ARG A 7 4.67 -7.22 -15.94
CA ARG A 7 5.76 -6.89 -15.04
C ARG A 7 5.63 -5.41 -14.71
N VAL A 8 5.53 -5.08 -13.42
CA VAL A 8 5.27 -3.72 -12.97
C VAL A 8 6.34 -3.34 -11.95
N ARG A 9 6.96 -2.17 -12.12
CA ARG A 9 7.77 -1.53 -11.08
C ARG A 9 6.87 -0.65 -10.23
N ILE A 10 7.01 -0.77 -8.93
CA ILE A 10 6.26 0.00 -7.94
C ILE A 10 7.26 0.78 -7.09
N GLU A 11 7.07 2.09 -7.05
CA GLU A 11 7.84 3.01 -6.21
C GLU A 11 6.92 3.53 -5.10
N ILE A 12 7.29 3.32 -3.84
CA ILE A 12 6.59 3.81 -2.65
C ILE A 12 7.50 4.83 -1.98
N THR A 13 7.14 6.10 -2.08
CA THR A 13 8.05 7.22 -1.75
C THR A 13 7.93 7.63 -0.29
N ASP A 14 6.80 8.21 0.06
CA ASP A 14 6.50 8.73 1.40
C ASP A 14 4.99 8.67 1.70
N GLY A 15 4.62 9.08 2.90
CA GLY A 15 3.23 9.16 3.32
C GLY A 15 3.06 9.96 4.60
N VAL A 16 1.81 10.07 5.06
CA VAL A 16 1.47 10.70 6.34
C VAL A 16 0.56 9.76 7.12
N VAL A 17 0.84 9.54 8.40
CA VAL A 17 -0.05 8.88 9.35
C VAL A 17 -0.72 9.97 10.18
N TYR A 18 -2.05 10.09 10.12
CA TYR A 18 -2.76 11.21 10.75
C TYR A 18 -3.03 11.00 12.24
N LYS A 19 -2.94 9.76 12.72
CA LYS A 19 -3.14 9.41 14.13
C LYS A 19 -2.01 8.48 14.55
N ALA A 20 -1.24 8.90 15.56
CA ALA A 20 -0.27 8.04 16.21
C ALA A 20 -0.96 6.78 16.76
N THR A 21 -0.27 5.66 16.60
CA THR A 21 -0.74 4.31 16.91
C THR A 21 0.11 3.66 17.99
N ASP A 22 1.39 4.06 18.14
CA ASP A 22 2.25 3.62 19.23
C ASP A 22 1.68 3.98 20.62
N ASP A 23 2.03 3.16 21.63
CA ASP A 23 1.71 3.36 23.05
C ASP A 23 2.12 4.74 23.61
N ASP A 24 3.10 5.41 22.99
CA ASP A 24 3.55 6.73 23.40
C ASP A 24 2.60 7.87 22.98
N GLY A 25 1.63 7.55 22.11
CA GLY A 25 0.63 8.46 21.56
C GLY A 25 1.21 9.57 20.68
N LYS A 26 2.46 9.44 20.23
CA LYS A 26 3.22 10.49 19.54
C LYS A 26 3.82 10.02 18.23
N SER A 27 4.12 8.72 18.10
CA SER A 27 4.70 8.18 16.89
C SER A 27 3.97 6.94 16.37
N SER A 28 4.50 6.45 15.26
CA SER A 28 4.17 5.20 14.59
C SER A 28 5.48 4.67 13.99
N ASP A 29 5.60 3.37 13.85
CA ASP A 29 6.57 2.63 13.05
C ASP A 29 5.94 2.10 11.73
N PRO A 30 5.52 2.96 10.76
CA PRO A 30 4.71 2.51 9.64
C PRO A 30 5.47 1.77 8.54
N TYR A 31 4.79 0.80 7.93
CA TYR A 31 5.20 0.12 6.70
C TYR A 31 4.01 -0.19 5.79
N VAL A 32 4.28 -0.40 4.50
CA VAL A 32 3.25 -0.62 3.47
C VAL A 32 3.43 -1.99 2.85
N GLN A 33 2.31 -2.72 2.73
CA GLN A 33 2.22 -3.98 2.00
C GLN A 33 1.34 -3.80 0.76
N ILE A 34 1.73 -4.46 -0.33
CA ILE A 34 0.90 -4.59 -1.54
C ILE A 34 0.61 -6.07 -1.74
N GLY A 35 -0.66 -6.40 -1.94
CA GLY A 35 -1.11 -7.77 -2.17
C GLY A 35 -2.11 -7.86 -3.31
N GLU A 36 -2.31 -9.07 -3.80
CA GLU A 36 -3.47 -9.43 -4.60
C GLU A 36 -4.75 -9.23 -3.77
N CYS A 37 -5.83 -8.80 -4.41
CA CYS A 37 -7.13 -8.64 -3.79
C CYS A 37 -8.14 -9.56 -4.48
N ASP A 38 -8.79 -10.42 -3.70
CA ASP A 38 -9.87 -11.29 -4.16
C ASP A 38 -11.14 -10.94 -3.37
N ASP A 39 -12.13 -10.36 -4.04
CA ASP A 39 -13.41 -9.96 -3.43
C ASP A 39 -13.23 -9.07 -2.18
N GLY A 40 -12.36 -8.06 -2.31
CA GLY A 40 -12.05 -7.12 -1.22
C GLY A 40 -11.16 -7.69 -0.11
N LYS A 41 -10.75 -8.97 -0.21
CA LYS A 41 -9.92 -9.66 0.79
C LYS A 41 -8.47 -9.73 0.36
N TRP A 42 -7.59 -9.71 1.35
CA TRP A 42 -6.16 -9.88 1.14
C TRP A 42 -5.83 -11.28 0.63
N GLY A 43 -5.11 -11.32 -0.48
CA GLY A 43 -4.58 -12.54 -1.08
C GLY A 43 -3.06 -12.64 -0.91
N LYS A 44 -2.37 -12.97 -1.99
CA LYS A 44 -0.91 -13.15 -1.99
C LYS A 44 -0.18 -11.81 -1.81
N LYS A 45 0.78 -11.74 -0.88
CA LYS A 45 1.69 -10.59 -0.75
C LYS A 45 2.59 -10.48 -1.99
N LEU A 46 2.63 -9.29 -2.58
CA LEU A 46 3.43 -8.96 -3.76
C LEU A 46 4.71 -8.20 -3.37
N LEU A 47 4.59 -7.19 -2.52
CA LEU A 47 5.70 -6.34 -2.06
C LEU A 47 5.45 -5.86 -0.63
N GLU A 48 6.52 -5.44 0.05
CA GLU A 48 6.49 -4.86 1.39
C GLU A 48 7.65 -3.88 1.54
N THR A 49 7.39 -2.72 2.13
CA THR A 49 8.44 -1.75 2.45
C THR A 49 9.14 -2.10 3.77
N PRO A 50 10.37 -1.61 3.99
CA PRO A 50 10.93 -1.56 5.33
C PRO A 50 10.06 -0.72 6.28
N VAL A 51 10.18 -1.00 7.58
CA VAL A 51 9.57 -0.21 8.65
C VAL A 51 10.32 1.11 8.83
N GLN A 52 9.59 2.21 8.92
CA GLN A 52 10.15 3.53 9.23
C GLN A 52 9.83 3.88 10.68
N LYS A 53 10.85 3.93 11.54
CA LYS A 53 10.61 4.04 12.99
C LYS A 53 10.28 5.45 13.45
N LYS A 54 9.38 5.54 14.43
CA LYS A 54 9.03 6.71 15.23
C LYS A 54 8.72 7.94 14.39
N THR A 55 7.87 7.78 13.39
CA THR A 55 7.50 8.85 12.46
C THR A 55 6.05 8.76 11.99
N LEU A 56 5.39 9.91 11.98
CA LEU A 56 4.10 10.10 11.30
C LEU A 56 4.26 10.54 9.84
N GLN A 57 5.50 10.74 9.38
CA GLN A 57 5.83 11.15 8.01
C GLN A 57 6.92 10.23 7.44
N PRO A 58 6.61 8.93 7.24
CA PRO A 58 7.57 7.96 6.74
C PRO A 58 8.07 8.30 5.35
N LYS A 59 9.36 8.01 5.11
CA LYS A 59 10.01 8.12 3.80
C LYS A 59 10.64 6.77 3.45
N TRP A 60 9.89 5.92 2.76
CA TRP A 60 10.35 4.59 2.40
C TRP A 60 11.34 4.62 1.25
N ASN A 61 11.13 5.49 0.25
CA ASN A 61 11.90 5.52 -1.01
C ASN A 61 12.13 4.11 -1.58
N TYR A 62 11.11 3.26 -1.45
CA TYR A 62 11.18 1.85 -1.77
C TYR A 62 10.85 1.64 -3.23
N THR A 63 11.63 0.80 -3.91
CA THR A 63 11.35 0.36 -5.28
C THR A 63 11.34 -1.16 -5.31
N GLY A 64 10.26 -1.74 -5.82
CA GLY A 64 10.13 -3.17 -6.04
C GLY A 64 9.56 -3.47 -7.42
N GLU A 65 9.81 -4.68 -7.92
CA GLU A 65 9.20 -5.18 -9.14
C GLU A 65 8.38 -6.43 -8.84
N THR A 66 7.21 -6.53 -9.45
CA THR A 66 6.32 -7.69 -9.28
C THR A 66 5.55 -7.97 -10.56
N ILE A 67 4.80 -9.07 -10.57
CA ILE A 67 3.93 -9.45 -11.67
C ILE A 67 2.49 -9.28 -11.22
N ILE A 68 1.74 -8.42 -11.92
CA ILE A 68 0.32 -8.17 -11.64
C ILE A 68 -0.51 -8.74 -12.78
N LYS A 69 -1.60 -9.44 -12.45
CA LYS A 69 -2.61 -9.83 -13.42
C LYS A 69 -3.47 -8.61 -13.77
N MET A 70 -3.60 -8.31 -15.05
CA MET A 70 -4.41 -7.21 -15.56
C MET A 70 -5.86 -7.35 -15.09
N LYS A 71 -6.47 -6.22 -14.72
CA LYS A 71 -7.86 -6.13 -14.22
C LYS A 71 -8.13 -6.95 -12.95
N GLN A 72 -7.10 -7.45 -12.27
CA GLN A 72 -7.23 -7.98 -10.91
C GLN A 72 -7.04 -6.82 -9.94
N ASP A 73 -7.89 -6.77 -8.92
CA ASP A 73 -7.71 -5.81 -7.84
C ASP A 73 -6.43 -6.13 -7.07
N ILE A 74 -5.79 -5.07 -6.61
CA ILE A 74 -4.70 -5.07 -5.66
C ILE A 74 -5.15 -4.30 -4.43
N ILE A 75 -4.56 -4.65 -3.31
CA ILE A 75 -4.84 -4.05 -2.03
C ILE A 75 -3.54 -3.51 -1.46
N ILE A 76 -3.53 -2.22 -1.16
CA ILE A 76 -2.42 -1.52 -0.52
C ILE A 76 -2.83 -1.33 0.93
N ARG A 77 -2.03 -1.83 1.86
CA ARG A 77 -2.27 -1.71 3.30
C ARG A 77 -1.11 -1.02 3.96
N MET A 78 -1.41 -0.16 4.92
CA MET A 78 -0.45 0.35 5.87
C MET A 78 -0.71 -0.26 7.24
N TYR A 79 0.38 -0.64 7.88
CA TYR A 79 0.42 -1.15 9.22
C TYR A 79 1.43 -0.34 10.02
N ASP A 80 1.24 -0.34 11.33
CA ASP A 80 2.15 0.18 12.31
C ASP A 80 2.84 -0.99 13.02
N GLN A 81 4.17 -1.03 13.01
CA GLN A 81 4.88 -2.15 13.62
C GLN A 81 4.91 -2.00 15.14
N ASP A 82 4.42 -3.01 15.83
CA ASP A 82 4.41 -3.07 17.29
C ASP A 82 5.14 -4.31 17.81
N THR A 83 5.42 -4.32 19.12
CA THR A 83 6.21 -5.40 19.74
C THR A 83 5.52 -6.77 19.68
N PHE A 84 4.18 -6.79 19.70
CA PHE A 84 3.40 -8.03 19.79
C PHE A 84 2.49 -8.28 18.59
N PHE A 85 1.78 -7.26 18.10
CA PHE A 85 0.92 -7.36 16.92
C PHE A 85 0.89 -6.02 16.19
N ASP A 86 1.15 -6.04 14.90
CA ASP A 86 1.16 -4.82 14.09
C ASP A 86 -0.26 -4.23 13.98
N ASP A 87 -0.37 -2.94 14.26
CA ASP A 87 -1.62 -2.20 14.26
C ASP A 87 -2.03 -1.82 12.84
N TYR A 88 -3.27 -2.15 12.46
CA TYR A 88 -3.77 -1.84 11.13
C TYR A 88 -4.15 -0.36 11.01
N VAL A 89 -3.45 0.38 10.16
CA VAL A 89 -3.69 1.82 9.92
C VAL A 89 -4.81 2.02 8.90
N GLY A 90 -4.73 1.33 7.76
CA GLY A 90 -5.74 1.45 6.71
C GLY A 90 -5.34 0.80 5.39
N GLN A 91 -6.27 0.80 4.45
CA GLN A 91 -6.08 0.23 3.12
C GLN A 91 -6.66 1.11 2.02
N TYR A 92 -6.25 0.80 0.80
CA TYR A 92 -6.83 1.28 -0.44
C TYR A 92 -6.87 0.12 -1.44
N ILE A 93 -8.04 -0.10 -2.04
CA ILE A 93 -8.23 -1.14 -3.07
C ILE A 93 -8.32 -0.45 -4.42
N THR A 94 -7.55 -0.95 -5.37
CA THR A 94 -7.53 -0.45 -6.75
C THR A 94 -7.14 -1.57 -7.69
N TYR A 95 -7.05 -1.32 -8.99
CA TYR A 95 -6.48 -2.27 -9.93
C TYR A 95 -5.45 -1.58 -10.80
N TYR A 96 -4.46 -2.35 -11.26
CA TYR A 96 -3.52 -1.85 -12.25
C TYR A 96 -4.18 -1.81 -13.63
N ASN A 97 -4.23 -0.62 -14.23
CA ASN A 97 -4.90 -0.38 -15.50
C ASN A 97 -3.95 -0.45 -16.73
N GLY A 98 -2.69 -0.85 -16.55
CA GLY A 98 -1.72 -0.94 -17.65
C GLY A 98 -1.02 0.36 -17.99
N THR A 99 -1.18 1.42 -17.20
CA THR A 99 -0.55 2.72 -17.45
C THR A 99 0.43 3.07 -16.35
N THR A 100 1.52 3.76 -16.71
CA THR A 100 2.43 4.36 -15.74
C THR A 100 1.79 5.59 -15.11
N ASN A 101 1.65 5.63 -13.79
CA ASN A 101 1.02 6.74 -13.09
C ASN A 101 1.52 6.87 -11.64
N SER A 102 1.55 8.11 -11.15
CA SER A 102 1.81 8.46 -9.76
C SER A 102 0.52 8.94 -9.10
N MET A 103 0.30 8.58 -7.84
CA MET A 103 -0.87 8.98 -7.08
C MET A 103 -0.59 9.04 -5.58
N GLU A 104 -1.30 9.96 -4.91
CA GLU A 104 -1.46 9.92 -3.46
C GLU A 104 -2.71 9.09 -3.13
N LEU A 105 -2.54 8.00 -2.39
CA LEU A 105 -3.62 7.15 -1.93
C LEU A 105 -4.06 7.56 -0.53
N LYS A 106 -5.37 7.74 -0.32
CA LYS A 106 -5.97 8.02 0.99
C LYS A 106 -6.44 6.71 1.62
N LEU A 107 -5.70 6.23 2.61
CA LEU A 107 -5.96 4.97 3.27
C LEU A 107 -7.07 5.12 4.32
N SER A 108 -8.00 4.17 4.33
CA SER A 108 -9.10 4.10 5.30
C SER A 108 -9.31 2.66 5.77
N GLN A 109 -10.05 2.44 6.86
CA GLN A 109 -10.24 1.07 7.35
C GLN A 109 -10.90 0.13 6.32
N ASN A 110 -11.85 0.65 5.53
CA ASN A 110 -12.63 -0.15 4.59
C ASN A 110 -12.11 -0.09 3.14
N GLY A 111 -11.19 0.83 2.82
CA GLY A 111 -10.66 0.98 1.46
C GLY A 111 -11.66 1.61 0.46
N GLU A 112 -12.61 2.41 0.93
CA GLU A 112 -13.59 3.09 0.09
C GLU A 112 -12.94 4.17 -0.80
N ALA A 113 -13.42 4.33 -2.04
CA ALA A 113 -12.90 5.32 -2.99
C ALA A 113 -13.08 6.78 -2.52
N ILE A 114 -14.12 7.04 -1.72
CA ILE A 114 -14.36 8.32 -1.03
C ILE A 114 -14.54 8.01 0.45
N PRO A 115 -13.44 7.91 1.22
CA PRO A 115 -13.51 7.47 2.60
C PRO A 115 -14.11 8.56 3.50
N LYS A 116 -14.99 8.15 4.42
CA LYS A 116 -15.51 9.03 5.49
C LYS A 116 -14.44 9.48 6.47
N MET A 117 -13.40 8.65 6.67
CA MET A 117 -12.27 8.93 7.56
C MET A 117 -10.99 8.41 6.89
N VAL A 118 -9.99 9.29 6.77
CA VAL A 118 -8.66 8.97 6.24
C VAL A 118 -7.71 8.83 7.42
N ASN A 119 -7.07 7.67 7.53
CA ASN A 119 -6.12 7.39 8.61
C ASN A 119 -4.68 7.69 8.19
N ALA A 120 -4.37 7.52 6.90
CA ALA A 120 -3.05 7.79 6.36
C ALA A 120 -3.08 8.12 4.86
N THR A 121 -1.97 8.65 4.35
CA THR A 121 -1.69 8.75 2.91
C THR A 121 -0.43 7.97 2.54
N VAL A 122 -0.35 7.54 1.28
CA VAL A 122 0.88 6.98 0.69
C VAL A 122 1.03 7.45 -0.76
N ASN A 123 2.22 7.93 -1.11
CA ASN A 123 2.59 8.33 -2.46
C ASN A 123 3.23 7.14 -3.20
N ILE A 124 2.53 6.66 -4.22
CA ILE A 124 2.90 5.47 -4.99
C ILE A 124 2.96 5.78 -6.49
N LYS A 125 3.89 5.11 -7.19
CA LYS A 125 3.98 5.14 -8.64
C LYS A 125 4.06 3.72 -9.20
N PHE A 126 3.22 3.44 -10.18
CA PHE A 126 3.30 2.22 -11.00
C PHE A 126 3.99 2.56 -12.31
N THR A 127 4.87 1.68 -12.79
CA THR A 127 5.50 1.76 -14.11
C THR A 127 5.35 0.43 -14.84
N ASP A 128 4.72 0.44 -16.03
CA ASP A 128 4.64 -0.75 -16.88
C ASP A 128 6.04 -1.11 -17.38
N LEU A 129 6.48 -2.35 -17.15
CA LEU A 129 7.71 -2.89 -17.74
C LEU A 129 7.41 -3.86 -18.89
N GLY A 130 6.13 -4.04 -19.24
CA GLY A 130 5.68 -4.89 -20.34
C GLY A 130 5.13 -6.24 -19.90
N SER A 131 4.94 -7.13 -20.88
CA SER A 131 4.43 -8.49 -20.65
C SER A 131 5.39 -9.31 -19.78
N ALA A 132 4.83 -10.07 -18.84
CA ALA A 132 5.56 -11.01 -17.98
C ALA A 132 5.53 -12.45 -18.52
#